data_AF-A0A7V5H1Z3-F1
#
_entry.id   AF-A0A7V5H1Z3-F1
#
_cell.length_a   1.000
_cell.length_b   1.000
_cell.length_c   1.000
_cell.angle_alpha   90.00
_cell.angle_beta   90.00
_cell.angle_gamma   90.00
#
_symmetry.space_group_name_H-M   'P 1'
#
loop_
_entity.id
_entity.type
_entity.pdbx_description
1 polymer ?
#
loop_
_entity_poly.entity_id
_entity_poly.type
_entity_poly.pdbx_seq_one_letter_code
_entity_poly.pdbx_strand_id
1 'polypeptide(L)'
;PESEVKEKLLLASKIAEDDFDYAVEALGTGQRVSAQDTVPFCVWVAAHCANDFEKALWKTVSAGGDLDTTCAIVGGIVSLSCKKIPTNWLDHREPLEG
;
A
#
# COMPACT_ATOMS: atom_id res chain seq x y z
N PRO A 1 -10.27 8.89 21.21
CA PRO A 1 -11.24 9.46 20.23
C PRO A 1 -11.73 8.41 19.24
N GLU A 2 -12.97 8.57 18.79
CA GLU A 2 -13.54 7.86 17.65
C GLU A 2 -12.81 8.29 16.37
N SER A 3 -12.49 7.34 15.48
CA SER A 3 -11.71 7.61 14.27
C SER A 3 -11.86 6.47 13.29
N GLU A 4 -12.46 6.75 12.13
CA GLU A 4 -12.64 5.77 11.05
C GLU A 4 -11.29 5.18 10.58
N VAL A 5 -10.22 6.00 10.49
CA VAL A 5 -8.88 5.52 10.14
C VAL A 5 -8.42 4.45 11.14
N LYS A 6 -8.59 4.72 12.44
CA LYS A 6 -8.21 3.77 13.50
C LYS A 6 -9.03 2.48 13.39
N GLU A 7 -10.32 2.58 13.19
CA GLU A 7 -11.22 1.42 13.06
C GLU A 7 -10.87 0.55 11.86
N LYS A 8 -10.62 1.18 10.71
CA LYS A 8 -10.20 0.45 9.51
C LYS A 8 -8.79 -0.14 9.61
N LEU A 9 -7.87 0.49 10.35
CA LEU A 9 -6.57 -0.13 10.65
C LEU A 9 -6.72 -1.37 11.54
N LEU A 10 -7.65 -1.34 12.50
CA LEU A 10 -7.98 -2.52 13.32
C LEU A 10 -8.70 -3.61 12.51
N LEU A 11 -9.44 -3.23 11.47
CA LEU A 11 -10.01 -4.17 10.51
C LEU A 11 -8.91 -4.78 9.63
N ALA A 12 -8.03 -3.95 9.07
CA ALA A 12 -6.89 -4.37 8.25
C ALA A 12 -6.05 -5.42 8.98
N SER A 13 -5.76 -5.24 10.27
CA SER A 13 -4.98 -6.22 11.04
C SER A 13 -5.65 -7.60 11.20
N LYS A 14 -6.91 -7.76 10.78
CA LYS A 14 -7.70 -9.01 10.87
C LYS A 14 -7.96 -9.65 9.51
N ILE A 15 -7.68 -8.97 8.40
CA ILE A 15 -7.90 -9.49 7.05
C ILE A 15 -6.65 -10.27 6.63
N ALA A 16 -6.82 -11.55 6.30
CA ALA A 16 -5.72 -12.40 5.84
C ALA A 16 -5.24 -11.98 4.45
N GLU A 17 -3.97 -12.28 4.11
CA GLU A 17 -3.37 -11.91 2.82
C GLU A 17 -4.20 -12.39 1.61
N ASP A 18 -4.78 -13.58 1.71
CA ASP A 18 -5.52 -14.25 0.63
C ASP A 18 -6.92 -13.64 0.41
N ASP A 19 -7.44 -12.87 1.38
CA ASP A 19 -8.73 -12.17 1.29
C ASP A 19 -8.58 -10.81 0.58
N PHE A 20 -7.85 -10.78 -0.53
CA PHE A 20 -7.46 -9.55 -1.22
C PHE A 20 -8.67 -8.70 -1.66
N ASP A 21 -9.66 -9.30 -2.32
CA ASP A 21 -10.84 -8.56 -2.81
C ASP A 21 -11.62 -7.91 -1.66
N TYR A 22 -11.70 -8.60 -0.52
CA TYR A 22 -12.32 -8.06 0.68
C TYR A 22 -11.48 -6.92 1.29
N ALA A 23 -10.15 -7.05 1.31
CA ALA A 23 -9.27 -5.96 1.74
C ALA A 23 -9.47 -4.71 0.89
N VAL A 24 -9.57 -4.86 -0.44
CA VAL A 24 -9.81 -3.78 -1.39
C VAL A 24 -11.13 -3.08 -1.10
N GLU A 25 -12.22 -3.84 -0.97
CA GLU A 25 -13.56 -3.29 -0.73
C GLU A 25 -13.66 -2.61 0.66
N ALA A 26 -13.16 -3.27 1.70
CA ALA A 26 -13.39 -2.83 3.07
C ALA A 26 -12.44 -1.71 3.53
N LEU A 27 -11.22 -1.66 3.01
CA LEU A 27 -10.18 -0.72 3.47
C LEU A 27 -10.10 0.53 2.60
N GLY A 28 -10.55 0.46 1.34
CA GLY A 28 -10.50 1.55 0.38
C GLY A 28 -9.18 1.66 -0.36
N THR A 29 -9.23 2.07 -1.62
CA THR A 29 -8.07 2.16 -2.53
C THR A 29 -7.73 3.59 -2.95
N GLY A 30 -8.22 4.58 -2.20
CA GLY A 30 -7.92 6.01 -2.36
C GLY A 30 -8.82 6.75 -3.35
N GLN A 31 -9.83 6.09 -3.92
CA GLN A 31 -10.83 6.70 -4.82
C GLN A 31 -11.52 7.94 -4.23
N ARG A 32 -11.63 8.04 -2.91
CA ARG A 32 -12.22 9.18 -2.21
C ARG A 32 -11.21 10.25 -1.76
N VAL A 33 -9.93 10.09 -2.09
CA VAL A 33 -8.84 11.03 -1.75
C VAL A 33 -8.87 11.42 -0.26
N SER A 34 -8.96 10.40 0.61
CA SER A 34 -9.05 10.59 2.05
C SER A 34 -8.23 9.56 2.80
N ALA A 35 -7.70 9.92 3.97
CA ALA A 35 -6.89 9.00 4.76
C ALA A 35 -7.65 7.72 5.12
N GLN A 36 -8.96 7.82 5.37
CA GLN A 36 -9.89 6.73 5.67
C GLN A 36 -10.06 5.75 4.51
N ASP A 37 -9.82 6.20 3.28
CA ASP A 37 -9.94 5.42 2.06
C ASP A 37 -8.59 5.01 1.47
N THR A 38 -7.48 5.47 2.02
CA THR A 38 -6.14 5.22 1.45
C THR A 38 -5.25 4.47 2.44
N VAL A 39 -5.14 4.97 3.66
CA VAL A 39 -4.13 4.53 4.63
C VAL A 39 -4.33 3.09 5.09
N PRO A 40 -5.55 2.62 5.42
CA PRO A 40 -5.75 1.25 5.90
C PRO A 40 -5.31 0.19 4.90
N PHE A 41 -5.64 0.36 3.62
CA PHE A 41 -5.21 -0.56 2.56
C PHE A 41 -3.69 -0.53 2.36
N CYS A 42 -3.08 0.66 2.34
CA CYS A 42 -1.62 0.77 2.20
C CYS A 42 -0.87 0.05 3.34
N VAL A 43 -1.34 0.23 4.58
CA VAL A 43 -0.75 -0.46 5.74
C VAL A 43 -0.98 -1.97 5.66
N TRP A 44 -2.15 -2.41 5.20
CA TRP A 44 -2.43 -3.83 4.98
C TRP A 44 -1.49 -4.46 3.95
N VAL A 45 -1.28 -3.82 2.79
CA VAL A 45 -0.33 -4.32 1.78
C VAL A 45 1.08 -4.36 2.34
N ALA A 46 1.53 -3.28 2.98
CA ALA A 46 2.88 -3.19 3.54
C ALA A 46 3.13 -4.26 4.61
N ALA A 47 2.16 -4.54 5.49
CA ALA A 47 2.28 -5.58 6.51
C ALA A 47 2.45 -6.98 5.91
N HIS A 48 1.75 -7.28 4.80
CA HIS A 48 1.81 -8.59 4.15
C HIS A 48 2.96 -8.73 3.13
N CYS A 49 3.59 -7.63 2.72
CA CYS A 49 4.64 -7.61 1.70
C CYS A 49 5.94 -6.91 2.15
N ALA A 50 6.16 -6.72 3.46
CA ALA A 50 7.22 -5.86 4.01
C ALA A 50 8.65 -6.15 3.49
N ASN A 51 8.94 -7.38 3.07
CA ASN A 51 10.27 -7.78 2.61
C ASN A 51 10.41 -7.88 1.09
N ASP A 52 9.33 -7.64 0.35
CA ASP A 52 9.27 -7.80 -1.11
C ASP A 52 8.64 -6.56 -1.75
N PHE A 53 9.51 -5.65 -2.21
CA PHE A 53 9.11 -4.37 -2.78
C PHE A 53 8.30 -4.55 -4.07
N GLU A 54 8.69 -5.50 -4.92
CA GLU A 54 8.02 -5.75 -6.19
C GLU A 54 6.63 -6.34 -5.97
N LYS A 55 6.51 -7.36 -5.11
CA LYS A 55 5.21 -7.92 -4.72
C LYS A 55 4.31 -6.86 -4.09
N ALA A 56 4.86 -5.99 -3.24
CA ALA A 56 4.09 -4.93 -2.61
C ALA A 56 3.50 -3.96 -3.64
N LEU A 57 4.30 -3.45 -4.58
CA LEU A 57 3.78 -2.52 -5.60
C LEU A 57 2.80 -3.19 -6.56
N TRP A 58 3.06 -4.42 -7.02
CA TRP A 58 2.11 -5.12 -7.89
C TRP A 58 0.79 -5.41 -7.19
N LYS A 59 0.82 -5.79 -5.90
CA LYS A 59 -0.39 -5.99 -5.11
C LYS A 59 -1.19 -4.70 -4.97
N THR A 60 -0.52 -3.58 -4.69
CA THR A 60 -1.16 -2.26 -4.62
C THR A 60 -1.80 -1.89 -5.95
N VAL A 61 -1.08 -2.03 -7.07
CA VAL A 61 -1.58 -1.69 -8.40
C VAL A 61 -2.79 -2.54 -8.79
N SER A 62 -2.79 -3.82 -8.40
CA SER A 62 -3.88 -4.75 -8.71
C SER A 62 -5.22 -4.36 -8.07
N ALA A 63 -5.21 -3.53 -7.03
CA ALA A 63 -6.41 -3.04 -6.37
C ALA A 63 -7.10 -1.90 -7.13
N GLY A 64 -6.46 -1.36 -8.17
CA GLY A 64 -6.94 -0.14 -8.83
C GLY A 64 -6.90 1.04 -7.88
N GLY A 65 -7.82 1.99 -8.04
CA GLY A 65 -7.90 3.10 -7.11
C GLY A 65 -7.02 4.30 -7.50
N ASP A 66 -6.52 4.97 -6.47
CA ASP A 66 -5.55 6.06 -6.56
C ASP A 66 -4.13 5.46 -6.55
N LEU A 67 -3.71 4.98 -7.72
CA LEU A 67 -2.55 4.10 -7.89
C LEU A 67 -1.23 4.76 -7.48
N ASP A 68 -1.04 6.02 -7.84
CA ASP A 68 0.17 6.79 -7.55
C ASP A 68 0.30 7.05 -6.05
N THR A 69 -0.74 7.57 -5.39
CA THR A 69 -0.73 7.83 -3.94
C THR A 69 -0.54 6.55 -3.14
N THR A 70 -1.29 5.49 -3.47
CA THR A 70 -1.20 4.22 -2.74
C THR A 70 0.17 3.55 -2.93
N CYS A 71 0.71 3.55 -4.15
CA CYS A 71 2.06 3.02 -4.40
C CYS A 71 3.15 3.87 -3.73
N ALA A 72 3.01 5.19 -3.68
CA ALA A 72 3.95 6.07 -2.98
C ALA A 72 4.00 5.76 -1.48
N ILE A 73 2.84 5.58 -0.84
CA ILE A 73 2.78 5.22 0.59
C ILE A 73 3.34 3.81 0.83
N VAL A 74 2.87 2.81 0.08
CA VAL A 74 3.32 1.41 0.24
C VAL A 74 4.82 1.29 -0.03
N GLY A 75 5.31 1.87 -1.12
CA GLY A 75 6.72 1.89 -1.47
C GLY A 75 7.56 2.61 -0.41
N GLY A 76 7.07 3.74 0.10
CA GLY A 76 7.73 4.47 1.19
C GLY A 76 7.90 3.64 2.45
N ILE A 77 6.90 2.83 2.83
CA ILE A 77 6.98 1.94 4.00
C ILE A 77 7.89 0.74 3.71
N VAL A 78 7.62 0.01 2.62
CA VAL A 78 8.28 -1.27 2.31
C VAL A 78 9.76 -1.08 1.94
N SER A 79 10.13 0.05 1.35
CA SER A 79 11.53 0.36 1.03
C SER A 79 12.44 0.38 2.27
N LEU A 80 11.89 0.66 3.46
CA LEU A 80 12.65 0.70 4.71
C LEU A 80 12.99 -0.69 5.27
N SER A 81 12.25 -1.73 4.87
CA SER A 81 12.44 -3.10 5.37
C SER A 81 12.93 -4.08 4.31
N CYS A 82 12.64 -3.83 3.04
CA CYS A 82 13.09 -4.70 1.96
C CYS A 82 14.63 -4.63 1.77
N LYS A 83 15.25 -5.75 1.37
CA LYS A 83 16.71 -5.80 1.15
C LYS A 83 17.14 -5.16 -0.17
N LYS A 84 16.24 -5.13 -1.15
CA LYS A 84 16.53 -4.70 -2.52
C LYS A 84 15.27 -4.18 -3.19
N ILE A 85 15.41 -3.03 -3.86
CA ILE A 85 14.46 -2.53 -4.85
C ILE A 85 14.95 -3.01 -6.23
N PRO A 86 14.06 -3.48 -7.13
CA PRO A 86 14.45 -3.92 -8.47
C PRO A 86 15.25 -2.85 -9.21
N THR A 87 16.47 -3.17 -9.65
CA THR A 87 17.37 -2.21 -10.28
C THR A 87 16.78 -1.64 -11.56
N ASN A 88 16.13 -2.49 -12.37
CA ASN A 88 15.42 -2.04 -13.56
C ASN A 88 14.33 -1.00 -13.23
N TRP A 89 13.65 -1.08 -12.09
CA TRP A 89 12.66 -0.05 -11.72
C TRP A 89 13.33 1.27 -11.34
N LEU A 90 14.47 1.21 -10.64
CA LEU A 90 15.28 2.40 -10.34
C LEU A 90 15.87 3.05 -11.60
N ASP A 91 16.12 2.28 -12.65
CA ASP A 91 16.62 2.81 -13.92
C ASP A 91 15.52 3.48 -14.76
N HIS A 92 14.24 3.17 -14.51
CA HIS A 92 13.08 3.70 -15.25
C HIS A 92 12.35 4.85 -14.52
N ARG A 93 12.81 5.27 -13.34
CA ARG A 93 12.28 6.48 -12.67
C ARG A 93 12.96 7.73 -13.21
N GLU A 94 12.27 8.86 -13.10
CA GLU A 94 12.90 10.16 -13.32
C GLU A 94 14.04 10.40 -12.31
N PRO A 95 15.16 11.02 -12.73
CA PRO A 95 16.24 11.37 -11.81
C PRO A 95 15.70 12.32 -10.73
N LEU A 96 16.23 12.20 -9.50
CA LEU A 96 15.91 13.20 -8.49
C LEU A 96 16.76 14.42 -8.79
N GLU A 97 16.13 15.57 -8.98
CA GLU A 97 16.87 16.83 -8.98
C GLU A 97 17.46 17.06 -7.59
N GLY A 98 18.75 17.36 -7.53
CA GLY A 98 19.49 17.66 -6.30
C GLY A 98 19.56 19.16 -6.05
#